data_AF-A0A9N9RAI2-F1
#
_entry.id   AF-A0A9N9RAI2-F1
#
_cell.length_a   1.000
_cell.length_b   1.000
_cell.length_c   1.000
_cell.angle_alpha   90.00
_cell.angle_beta   90.00
_cell.angle_gamma   90.00
#
_symmetry.space_group_name_H-M   'P 1'
#
loop_
_entity.id
_entity.type
_entity.pdbx_description
1 polymer ?
#
loop_
_entity_poly.entity_id
_entity_poly.type
_entity_poly.pdbx_seq_one_letter_code
_entity_poly.pdbx_strand_id
1 'polypeptide(L)'
;MTFMTINVFQGMAVVLVYSNPLFKEAIPEEILSVATCSIILAIVCVVFGMIASYVIDRNGRRPLMIISSVIVGLCHVALGTQIHLRWGPPWFTAIYVYLLAASYHCGAGTVPYVFTSEVFLPEVKMEIDSNILTVLLNLSLFRLYLLKAYNFII
;
A
#
# COMPACT_ATOMS: atom_id res chain seq x y z
N MET A 1 -17.61 1.47 8.06
CA MET A 1 -16.47 1.90 8.91
C MET A 1 -15.43 0.78 9.11
N THR A 2 -15.79 -0.39 9.64
CA THR A 2 -14.84 -1.50 9.92
C THR A 2 -13.98 -1.94 8.73
N PHE A 3 -14.54 -2.06 7.52
CA PHE A 3 -13.79 -2.43 6.32
C PHE A 3 -12.73 -1.39 5.91
N MET A 4 -13.00 -0.10 6.11
CA MET A 4 -12.05 0.99 5.82
C MET A 4 -10.90 1.00 6.82
N THR A 5 -11.19 0.73 8.10
CA THR A 5 -10.18 0.63 9.14
C THR A 5 -9.18 -0.49 8.82
N ILE A 6 -9.65 -1.66 8.40
CA ILE A 6 -8.79 -2.80 8.03
C ILE A 6 -7.82 -2.43 6.88
N ASN A 7 -8.29 -1.67 5.90
CA ASN A 7 -7.44 -1.27 4.78
C ASN A 7 -6.30 -0.33 5.19
N VAL A 8 -6.56 0.62 6.09
CA VAL A 8 -5.53 1.52 6.62
C VAL A 8 -4.49 0.77 7.43
N PHE A 9 -4.90 -0.24 8.20
CA PHE A 9 -3.99 -1.05 9.00
C PHE A 9 -3.07 -1.97 8.17
N GLN A 10 -3.35 -2.20 6.89
CA GLN A 10 -2.43 -2.96 6.01
C GLN A 10 -1.15 -2.20 5.66
N GLY A 11 -1.03 -0.90 5.99
CA GLY A 11 0.24 -0.20 6.00
C GLY A 11 0.82 0.20 4.64
N MET A 12 0.04 0.15 3.55
CA MET A 12 0.55 0.48 2.21
C MET A 12 1.10 1.91 2.10
N ALA A 13 0.50 2.88 2.79
CA ALA A 13 1.02 4.26 2.81
C ALA A 13 2.47 4.33 3.32
N VAL A 14 2.82 3.49 4.30
CA VAL A 14 4.18 3.38 4.82
C VAL A 14 5.10 2.84 3.72
N VAL A 15 4.72 1.75 3.07
CA VAL A 15 5.51 1.13 2.00
C VAL A 15 5.76 2.11 0.85
N LEU A 16 4.76 2.92 0.47
CA LEU A 16 4.91 3.94 -0.57
C LEU A 16 5.88 5.06 -0.17
N VAL A 17 5.80 5.57 1.07
CA VAL A 17 6.71 6.60 1.59
C VAL A 17 8.15 6.08 1.68
N TYR A 18 8.32 4.84 2.15
CA TYR A 18 9.63 4.20 2.29
C TYR A 18 10.13 3.53 1.00
N SER A 19 9.39 3.60 -0.11
CA SER A 19 9.79 2.96 -1.38
C SER A 19 11.11 3.53 -1.92
N ASN A 20 11.26 4.86 -1.95
CA ASN A 20 12.48 5.53 -2.42
C ASN A 20 13.74 5.13 -1.63
N PRO A 21 13.77 5.19 -0.29
CA PRO A 21 14.93 4.74 0.46
C PRO A 21 15.15 3.22 0.36
N LEU A 22 14.09 2.42 0.25
CA LEU A 22 14.22 0.97 0.02
C LEU A 22 14.86 0.66 -1.33
N PHE A 23 14.50 1.37 -2.41
CA PHE A 23 15.11 1.19 -3.72
C PHE A 23 16.57 1.66 -3.74
N LYS A 24 16.90 2.72 -2.99
CA LYS A 24 18.28 3.20 -2.87
C LYS A 24 19.20 2.21 -2.14
N GLU A 25 18.68 1.52 -1.12
CA GLU A 25 19.43 0.49 -0.39
C GLU A 25 19.49 -0.84 -1.16
N ALA A 26 18.44 -1.15 -1.95
CA ALA A 26 18.29 -2.42 -2.65
C ALA A 26 18.89 -2.46 -4.07
N ILE A 27 19.28 -1.32 -4.64
CA ILE A 27 19.80 -1.25 -6.01
C ILE A 27 21.06 -0.38 -6.01
N PRO A 28 22.23 -0.90 -6.40
CA PRO A 28 23.40 -0.07 -6.65
C PRO A 28 23.09 0.96 -7.73
N GLU A 29 23.45 2.24 -7.53
CA GLU A 29 23.17 3.35 -8.46
C GLU A 29 23.68 3.10 -9.90
N GLU A 30 24.56 2.11 -10.10
CA GLU A 30 25.15 1.76 -11.40
C GLU A 30 24.20 1.01 -12.35
N ILE A 31 23.09 0.42 -11.87
CA ILE A 31 22.25 -0.47 -12.69
C ILE A 31 20.89 0.15 -13.03
N LEU A 32 20.27 0.92 -12.12
CA LEU A 32 18.99 1.57 -12.37
C LEU A 32 18.82 2.81 -11.49
N SER A 33 18.41 3.93 -12.07
CA SER A 33 18.08 5.13 -11.30
C SER A 33 16.85 4.88 -10.43
N VAL A 34 16.89 5.36 -9.17
CA VAL A 34 15.76 5.30 -8.22
C VAL A 34 14.49 5.90 -8.83
N ALA A 35 14.63 6.93 -9.67
CA ALA A 35 13.51 7.55 -10.39
C ALA A 35 12.80 6.55 -11.33
N THR A 36 13.56 5.73 -12.05
CA THR A 36 13.00 4.71 -12.96
C THR A 36 12.25 3.63 -12.18
N CYS A 37 12.76 3.19 -11.03
CA CYS A 37 12.06 2.23 -10.17
C CYS A 37 10.72 2.77 -9.64
N SER A 38 10.68 4.04 -9.26
CA SER A 38 9.46 4.71 -8.81
C SER A 38 8.41 4.85 -9.93
N ILE A 39 8.86 5.16 -11.16
CA ILE A 39 7.98 5.21 -12.34
C ILE A 39 7.39 3.82 -12.63
N ILE A 40 8.21 2.77 -12.60
CA ILE A 40 7.74 1.38 -12.78
C ILE A 40 6.71 1.02 -11.70
N LEU A 41 6.95 1.42 -10.45
CA LEU A 41 6.00 1.19 -9.36
C LEU A 41 4.66 1.86 -9.65
N ALA A 42 4.66 3.11 -10.12
CA ALA A 42 3.45 3.84 -10.47
C ALA A 42 2.68 3.13 -11.60
N ILE A 43 3.38 2.65 -12.64
CA ILE A 43 2.77 1.90 -13.75
C ILE A 43 2.13 0.61 -13.24
N VAL A 44 2.84 -0.14 -12.39
CA VAL A 44 2.31 -1.36 -11.76
C VAL A 44 1.04 -1.05 -10.97
N CYS A 45 1.03 0.01 -10.16
CA CYS A 45 -0.15 0.41 -9.40
C CYS A 45 -1.35 0.72 -10.30
N VAL A 46 -1.14 1.39 -11.44
CA VAL A 46 -2.20 1.72 -12.39
C VAL A 46 -2.74 0.46 -13.07
N VAL A 47 -1.86 -0.41 -13.57
CA VAL A 47 -2.26 -1.64 -14.28
C VAL A 47 -3.00 -2.59 -13.33
N PHE A 48 -2.45 -2.84 -12.14
CA PHE A 48 -3.11 -3.70 -11.16
C PHE A 48 -4.38 -3.07 -10.60
N GLY A 49 -4.46 -1.75 -10.49
CA GLY A 49 -5.69 -1.04 -10.14
C GLY A 49 -6.81 -1.26 -11.17
N MET A 50 -6.49 -1.20 -12.47
CA MET A 50 -7.45 -1.50 -13.53
C MET A 50 -7.92 -2.96 -13.48
N ILE A 51 -6.98 -3.89 -13.31
CA ILE A 51 -7.30 -5.32 -13.16
C ILE A 51 -8.20 -5.55 -11.94
N ALA A 52 -7.90 -4.90 -10.82
CA ALA A 52 -8.69 -5.00 -9.61
C ALA A 52 -10.13 -4.55 -9.82
N SER A 53 -10.34 -3.40 -10.48
CA SER A 53 -11.67 -2.91 -10.82
C SER A 53 -12.46 -3.94 -11.62
N TYR A 54 -11.83 -4.55 -12.63
CA TYR A 54 -12.48 -5.58 -13.45
C TYR A 54 -12.77 -6.88 -12.66
N VAL A 55 -11.86 -7.28 -11.77
CA VAL A 55 -12.02 -8.49 -10.95
C VAL A 55 -13.14 -8.34 -9.91
N ILE A 56 -13.33 -7.12 -9.37
CA ILE A 56 -14.38 -6.78 -8.42
C ILE A 56 -15.77 -6.97 -9.05
N ASP A 57 -15.95 -6.52 -10.29
CA ASP A 57 -17.22 -6.62 -11.00
C ASP A 57 -17.64 -8.09 -11.22
N ARG A 58 -16.68 -9.02 -11.31
CA ARG A 58 -16.92 -10.42 -11.68
C ARG A 58 -17.07 -11.39 -10.50
N ASN A 59 -16.34 -11.22 -9.40
CA ASN A 59 -16.14 -12.29 -8.40
C ASN A 59 -16.89 -12.13 -7.06
N GLY A 60 -17.71 -11.09 -6.89
CA GLY A 60 -18.41 -10.85 -5.63
C GLY A 60 -17.49 -10.30 -4.53
N ARG A 61 -18.05 -9.37 -3.75
CA ARG A 61 -17.29 -8.34 -2.99
C ARG A 61 -16.60 -8.85 -1.72
N ARG A 62 -17.07 -9.96 -1.14
CA ARG A 62 -16.60 -10.49 0.16
C ARG A 62 -15.41 -11.46 0.08
N PRO A 63 -15.39 -12.48 -0.79
CA PRO A 63 -14.29 -13.45 -0.81
C PRO A 63 -12.98 -12.82 -1.32
N LEU A 64 -13.07 -11.84 -2.22
CA LEU A 64 -11.90 -11.19 -2.79
C LEU A 64 -11.05 -10.47 -1.73
N MET A 65 -11.68 -9.77 -0.77
CA MET A 65 -10.96 -9.08 0.31
C MET A 65 -10.25 -10.04 1.26
N ILE A 66 -10.86 -11.17 1.59
CA ILE A 66 -10.28 -12.13 2.54
C ILE A 66 -9.03 -12.74 1.91
N ILE A 67 -9.14 -13.19 0.66
CA ILE A 67 -8.03 -13.81 -0.07
C ILE A 67 -6.90 -12.80 -0.28
N SER A 68 -7.21 -11.57 -0.72
CA SER A 68 -6.17 -10.54 -0.90
C SER A 68 -5.49 -10.15 0.40
N SER A 69 -6.23 -10.09 1.51
CA SER A 69 -5.65 -9.74 2.83
C SER A 69 -4.68 -10.80 3.33
N VAL A 70 -4.99 -12.08 3.12
CA VAL A 70 -4.08 -13.19 3.46
C VAL A 70 -2.82 -13.15 2.60
N ILE A 71 -2.95 -12.93 1.28
CA ILE A 71 -1.81 -12.83 0.36
C ILE A 71 -0.91 -11.64 0.71
N VAL A 72 -1.49 -10.47 0.97
CA VAL A 72 -0.75 -9.26 1.35
C VAL A 72 -0.05 -9.46 2.70
N GLY A 73 -0.70 -10.12 3.66
CA GLY A 73 -0.11 -10.47 4.94
C GLY A 73 1.13 -11.37 4.79
N LEU A 74 1.02 -12.42 3.97
CA LEU A 74 2.15 -13.31 3.67
C LEU A 74 3.29 -12.57 2.97
N CYS A 75 3.00 -11.70 2.01
CA CYS A 75 4.00 -10.87 1.35
C CYS A 75 4.70 -9.90 2.32
N HIS A 76 3.97 -9.30 3.26
CA HIS A 76 4.55 -8.41 4.26
C HIS A 76 5.49 -9.16 5.21
N VAL A 77 5.11 -10.37 5.65
CA VAL A 77 5.97 -11.21 6.48
C VAL A 77 7.24 -11.57 5.72
N ALA A 78 7.12 -11.99 4.45
CA ALA A 78 8.27 -12.30 3.60
C ALA A 78 9.21 -11.09 3.45
N LEU A 79 8.67 -9.90 3.12
CA LEU A 79 9.44 -8.68 2.98
C LEU A 79 10.10 -8.26 4.30
N GLY A 80 9.39 -8.37 5.43
CA GLY A 80 9.93 -8.12 6.76
C GLY A 80 11.09 -9.06 7.12
N THR A 81 10.95 -10.36 6.85
CA THR A 81 12.04 -11.32 7.08
C THR A 81 13.25 -11.05 6.19
N GLN A 82 13.04 -10.64 4.93
CA GLN A 82 14.13 -10.29 4.02
C GLN A 82 14.92 -9.07 4.52
N ILE A 83 14.24 -8.05 5.05
CA ILE A 83 14.90 -6.84 5.58
C ILE A 83 15.69 -7.17 6.86
N HIS A 84 15.16 -8.04 7.72
CA HIS A 84 15.79 -8.36 9.02
C HIS A 84 16.94 -9.37 8.91
N LEU A 85 16.77 -10.44 8.13
CA LEU A 85 17.78 -11.49 7.98
C LEU A 85 18.75 -11.24 6.81
N ARG A 86 18.45 -10.30 5.91
CA ARG A 86 19.22 -10.02 4.67
C ARG A 86 19.67 -11.30 3.95
N TRP A 87 18.77 -12.28 3.88
CA TRP A 87 19.11 -13.63 3.44
C TRP A 87 19.32 -13.73 1.93
N GLY A 88 18.76 -12.79 1.17
CA GLY A 88 18.80 -12.76 -0.29
C GLY A 88 19.55 -11.56 -0.87
N PRO A 89 19.84 -11.61 -2.19
CA PRO A 89 20.42 -10.50 -2.93
C PRO A 89 19.56 -9.23 -2.84
N PRO A 90 20.18 -8.03 -2.89
CA PRO A 90 19.47 -6.75 -2.75
C PRO A 90 18.32 -6.55 -3.75
N TRP A 91 18.45 -7.06 -4.99
CA TRP A 91 17.39 -7.00 -6.00
C TRP A 91 16.10 -7.74 -5.64
N PHE A 92 16.16 -8.76 -4.76
CA PHE A 92 14.96 -9.50 -4.35
C PHE A 92 14.00 -8.60 -3.56
N THR A 93 14.51 -7.66 -2.77
CA THR A 93 13.69 -6.73 -1.98
C THR A 93 12.83 -5.86 -2.90
N ALA A 94 13.39 -5.40 -4.03
CA ALA A 94 12.65 -4.61 -5.01
C ALA A 94 11.48 -5.42 -5.62
N ILE A 95 11.71 -6.69 -5.97
CA ILE A 95 10.66 -7.59 -6.49
C ILE A 95 9.52 -7.77 -5.48
N TYR A 96 9.85 -7.97 -4.19
CA TYR A 96 8.83 -8.09 -3.15
C TYR A 96 8.03 -6.79 -2.94
N VAL A 97 8.67 -5.63 -3.06
CA VAL A 97 7.95 -4.33 -3.02
C VAL A 97 6.95 -4.23 -4.19
N TYR A 98 7.34 -4.62 -5.40
CA TYR A 98 6.43 -4.62 -6.55
C TYR A 98 5.28 -5.62 -6.39
N LEU A 99 5.55 -6.84 -5.93
CA LEU A 99 4.53 -7.84 -5.65
C LEU A 99 3.57 -7.40 -4.55
N LEU A 100 4.09 -6.73 -3.52
CA LEU A 100 3.29 -6.20 -2.42
C LEU A 100 2.37 -5.08 -2.91
N ALA A 101 2.88 -4.15 -3.71
CA ALA A 101 2.07 -3.10 -4.32
C ALA A 101 0.99 -3.70 -5.25
N ALA A 102 1.37 -4.63 -6.12
CA ALA A 102 0.46 -5.30 -7.04
C ALA A 102 -0.68 -6.04 -6.30
N SER A 103 -0.34 -6.84 -5.29
CA SER A 103 -1.31 -7.58 -4.48
C SER A 103 -2.22 -6.68 -3.65
N TYR A 104 -1.69 -5.57 -3.12
CA TYR A 104 -2.48 -4.57 -2.41
C TYR A 104 -3.51 -3.89 -3.33
N HIS A 105 -3.07 -3.44 -4.51
CA HIS A 105 -3.95 -2.80 -5.49
C HIS A 105 -4.98 -3.77 -6.08
N CYS A 106 -4.64 -5.06 -6.20
CA CYS A 106 -5.51 -6.12 -6.73
C CYS A 106 -6.76 -6.39 -5.88
N GLY A 107 -6.74 -6.11 -4.57
CA GLY A 107 -7.90 -6.41 -3.73
C GLY A 107 -8.13 -5.39 -2.63
N ALA A 108 -7.16 -5.21 -1.74
CA ALA A 108 -7.43 -4.48 -0.52
C ALA A 108 -7.63 -2.97 -0.75
N GLY A 109 -6.88 -2.38 -1.69
CA GLY A 109 -6.96 -0.95 -1.98
C GLY A 109 -8.20 -0.49 -2.76
N THR A 110 -8.91 -1.38 -3.44
CA THR A 110 -10.01 -1.02 -4.35
C THR A 110 -11.38 -1.42 -3.82
N VAL A 111 -11.50 -2.58 -3.16
CA VAL A 111 -12.79 -3.11 -2.70
C VAL A 111 -13.49 -2.22 -1.65
N PRO A 112 -12.82 -1.69 -0.61
CA PRO A 112 -13.48 -0.85 0.40
C PRO A 112 -14.02 0.45 -0.19
N TYR A 113 -13.27 1.08 -1.10
CA TYR A 113 -13.66 2.30 -1.80
C TYR A 113 -14.89 2.09 -2.68
N VAL A 114 -14.90 1.03 -3.49
CA VAL A 114 -16.07 0.68 -4.31
C VAL A 114 -17.29 0.37 -3.43
N PHE A 115 -17.09 -0.37 -2.33
CA PHE A 115 -18.19 -0.70 -1.42
C PHE A 115 -18.81 0.55 -0.76
N THR A 116 -18.00 1.50 -0.29
CA THR A 116 -18.50 2.78 0.22
C THR A 116 -19.22 3.57 -0.88
N SER A 117 -18.77 3.48 -2.12
CA SER A 117 -19.40 4.19 -3.23
C SER A 117 -20.82 3.69 -3.57
N GLU A 118 -21.17 2.46 -3.18
CA GLU A 118 -22.49 1.88 -3.45
C GLU A 118 -23.45 1.95 -2.27
N VAL A 119 -22.95 1.98 -1.04
CA VAL A 119 -23.79 1.95 0.16
C VAL A 119 -24.29 3.33 0.58
N PHE A 120 -23.59 4.41 0.19
CA PHE A 120 -23.92 5.77 0.64
C PHE A 120 -24.48 6.65 -0.48
N LEU A 121 -25.55 7.41 -0.18
CA LEU A 121 -26.04 8.49 -1.05
C LEU A 121 -24.95 9.59 -1.21
N PRO A 122 -24.87 10.25 -2.38
CA PRO A 122 -23.80 11.20 -2.70
C PRO A 122 -23.63 12.37 -1.72
N GLU A 123 -24.69 12.78 -1.02
CA GLU A 123 -24.64 13.85 -0.01
C GLU A 123 -23.85 13.45 1.25
N VAL A 124 -23.97 12.19 1.71
CA VAL A 124 -23.22 11.69 2.87
C VAL A 124 -21.81 11.23 2.48
N LYS A 125 -21.56 10.95 1.19
CA LYS A 125 -20.21 10.61 0.67
C LYS A 125 -19.20 11.73 0.95
N MET A 126 -19.58 12.99 0.71
CA MET A 126 -18.65 14.12 0.84
C MET A 126 -18.28 14.37 2.31
N GLU A 127 -19.22 14.21 3.24
CA GLU A 127 -18.93 14.37 4.67
C GLU A 127 -18.09 13.22 5.25
N ILE A 128 -18.29 11.99 4.75
CA ILE A 128 -17.53 10.81 5.20
C ILE A 128 -16.12 10.83 4.61
N ASP A 129 -15.94 11.07 3.31
CA ASP A 129 -14.60 11.15 2.70
C ASP A 129 -13.80 12.35 3.22
N SER A 130 -14.47 13.49 3.48
CA SER A 130 -13.86 14.66 4.14
C SER A 130 -13.37 14.33 5.55
N ASN A 131 -14.18 13.69 6.38
CA ASN A 131 -13.78 13.33 7.75
C ASN A 131 -12.71 12.23 7.78
N ILE A 132 -12.79 11.24 6.89
CA ILE A 132 -11.77 10.20 6.76
C ILE A 132 -10.44 10.81 6.31
N LEU A 133 -10.44 11.69 5.30
CA LEU A 133 -9.24 12.39 4.84
C LEU A 133 -8.65 13.31 5.93
N THR A 134 -9.51 14.00 6.70
CA THR A 134 -9.09 14.90 7.78
C THR A 134 -8.48 14.14 8.96
N VAL A 135 -9.07 13.01 9.36
CA VAL A 135 -8.51 12.14 10.41
C VAL A 135 -7.22 11.46 9.94
N LEU A 136 -7.14 11.06 8.66
CA LEU A 136 -5.95 10.43 8.06
C LEU A 136 -4.79 11.42 7.87
N LEU A 137 -5.05 12.67 7.50
CA LEU A 137 -4.03 13.73 7.45
C LEU A 137 -3.48 14.01 8.86
N ASN A 138 -4.34 14.10 9.87
CA ASN A 138 -3.89 14.32 11.25
C ASN A 138 -3.07 13.13 11.81
N LEU A 139 -3.46 11.89 11.52
CA LEU A 139 -2.71 10.71 11.98
C LEU A 139 -1.38 10.51 11.22
N SER A 140 -1.34 10.79 9.92
CA SER A 140 -0.10 10.72 9.14
C SER A 140 0.89 11.84 9.51
N LEU A 141 0.40 13.06 9.76
CA LEU A 141 1.20 14.17 10.30
C LEU A 141 1.72 13.87 11.71
N PHE A 142 0.89 13.28 12.59
CA PHE A 142 1.32 12.87 13.93
C PHE A 142 2.43 11.79 13.87
N ARG A 143 2.32 10.83 12.95
CA ARG A 143 3.32 9.76 12.77
C ARG A 143 4.64 10.29 12.17
N LEU A 144 4.57 11.24 11.23
CA LEU A 144 5.74 11.95 10.71
C LEU A 144 6.41 12.83 11.78
N TYR A 145 5.62 13.46 12.64
CA TYR A 145 6.13 14.27 13.75
C TYR A 145 6.89 13.40 14.76
N LEU A 146 6.36 12.23 15.11
CA LEU A 146 7.05 11.28 15.99
C LEU A 146 8.34 10.73 15.37
N LEU A 147 8.34 10.41 14.08
CA LEU A 147 9.56 9.96 13.38
C LEU A 147 10.62 11.07 13.30
N LYS A 148 10.21 12.32 13.10
CA LYS A 148 11.13 13.47 13.10
C LYS A 148 11.65 13.80 14.49
N ALA A 149 10.83 13.63 15.53
CA ALA A 149 11.25 13.76 16.93
C ALA A 149 12.20 12.64 17.37
N TYR A 150 11.99 11.41 16.89
CA TYR A 150 12.86 10.27 17.17
C TYR A 150 14.23 10.41 16.48
N ASN A 151 14.25 10.90 15.23
CA ASN A 151 15.49 11.13 14.47
C ASN A 151 16.26 12.39 14.90
N PHE A 152 15.75 13.16 15.86
CA PHE A 152 16.45 14.29 16.50
C PHE A 152 17.11 13.88 17.84
N ILE A 153 16.81 12.67 18.33
CA ILE A 153 17.33 12.11 19.60
C ILE A 153 18.55 11.18 19.36
N ILE A 154 18.83 10.80 18.11
CA ILE A 154 20.04 10.07 17.68
C ILE A 154 20.94 11.05 16.91
#